data_AF-E5YI47-F1
#
_entry.id   AF-E5YI47-F1
#
_cell.length_a   1.000
_cell.length_b   1.000
_cell.length_c   1.000
_cell.angle_alpha   90.00
_cell.angle_beta   90.00
_cell.angle_gamma   90.00
#
_symmetry.space_group_name_H-M   'P 1'
#
loop_
_entity.id
_entity.type
_entity.pdbx_description
1 polymer ?
#
loop_
_entity_poly.entity_id
_entity_poly.type
_entity_poly.pdbx_seq_one_letter_code
_entity_poly.pdbx_strand_id
1 'polypeptide(L)' 'MTSREGWIKCSERMPDDGFYVLVSDGHWTWVETHFVEECHINNCKMWLSANPEADPRPLNTFTHWQPLPEPPQESNDDKS' A
#
# COMPACT_ATOMS: atom_id res chain seq x y z
N MET A 1 -14.40 15.50 -13.52
CA MET A 1 -14.43 14.67 -12.29
C MET A 1 -13.16 13.84 -12.26
N THR A 2 -12.11 14.33 -11.60
CA THR A 2 -10.76 13.72 -11.66
C THR A 2 -10.48 12.87 -10.42
N SER A 3 -10.92 11.61 -10.47
CA SER A 3 -10.31 10.37 -9.93
C SER A 3 -9.31 10.37 -8.73
N ARG A 4 -9.41 11.23 -7.69
CA ARG A 4 -8.48 11.17 -6.55
C ARG A 4 -9.06 11.29 -5.15
N GLU A 5 -10.38 11.40 -4.98
CA GLU A 5 -10.95 11.74 -3.66
C GLU A 5 -11.01 10.59 -2.63
N GLY A 6 -10.52 9.38 -2.97
CA GLY A 6 -10.65 8.19 -2.12
C GLY A 6 -9.38 7.37 -1.90
N TRP A 7 -8.20 7.88 -2.29
CA TRP A 7 -6.94 7.13 -2.21
C TRP A 7 -5.80 8.03 -1.73
N ILE A 8 -5.04 7.59 -0.73
CA ILE A 8 -3.82 8.28 -0.28
C ILE A 8 -2.58 7.55 -0.77
N LYS A 9 -1.51 8.31 -1.06
CA LYS A 9 -0.23 7.76 -1.50
C LYS A 9 0.44 7.07 -0.30
N CYS A 10 0.79 5.79 -0.40
CA CYS A 10 1.39 5.08 0.73
C CYS A 10 2.79 5.58 1.13
N SER A 11 3.40 6.50 0.38
CA SER A 11 4.66 7.14 0.81
C SER A 11 4.51 7.93 2.12
N GLU A 12 3.29 8.28 2.54
CA GLU A 12 3.01 8.93 3.82
C GLU A 12 2.82 7.92 4.97
N ARG A 13 2.33 6.71 4.65
CA ARG A 13 2.18 5.58 5.57
C ARG A 13 2.15 4.30 4.76
N MET A 14 3.17 3.45 4.90
CA MET A 14 3.13 2.12 4.30
C MET A 14 2.05 1.29 5.03
N PRO A 15 1.23 0.51 4.30
CA PRO A 15 0.27 -0.39 4.92
C PRO A 15 0.98 -1.50 5.69
N ASP A 16 0.25 -2.14 6.61
CA ASP A 16 0.77 -3.30 7.32
C ASP A 16 0.82 -4.53 6.39
N ASP A 17 1.61 -5.52 6.75
CA ASP A 17 1.68 -6.76 5.99
C ASP A 17 0.34 -7.52 5.97
N GLY A 18 0.02 -8.13 4.84
CA GLY A 18 -1.22 -8.87 4.60
C GLY A 18 -2.39 -8.02 4.10
N PHE A 19 -2.26 -6.70 4.02
CA PHE A 19 -3.31 -5.83 3.47
C PHE A 19 -3.28 -5.77 1.95
N TYR A 20 -4.46 -5.66 1.33
CA TYR A 20 -4.55 -5.42 -0.11
C TYR A 20 -4.32 -3.94 -0.44
N VAL A 21 -3.48 -3.70 -1.44
CA VAL A 21 -3.16 -2.37 -1.95
C VAL A 21 -3.36 -2.30 -3.45
N LEU A 22 -3.57 -1.09 -3.96
CA LEU A 22 -3.50 -0.83 -5.39
C LEU A 22 -2.06 -0.42 -5.74
N VAL A 23 -1.45 -1.17 -6.66
CA VAL A 23 -0.07 -0.93 -7.13
C VAL A 23 -0.06 -0.58 -8.61
N SER A 24 0.91 0.25 -9.00
CA SER A 24 1.17 0.56 -10.41
C SER A 24 2.67 0.65 -10.68
N ASP A 25 3.09 0.08 -11.82
CA ASP A 25 4.44 0.18 -12.38
C ASP A 25 4.57 1.32 -13.43
N GLY A 26 3.51 2.11 -13.61
CA GLY A 26 3.43 3.16 -14.62
C GLY A 26 2.83 2.73 -15.97
N HIS A 27 2.64 1.43 -16.21
CA HIS A 27 1.96 0.91 -17.40
C HIS A 27 0.66 0.18 -17.05
N TRP A 28 0.69 -0.64 -16.01
CA TRP A 28 -0.46 -1.38 -15.49
C TRP A 28 -0.80 -0.95 -14.06
N THR A 29 -2.02 -1.22 -13.66
CA THR A 29 -2.49 -1.02 -12.28
C THR A 29 -3.28 -2.25 -11.86
N TRP A 30 -2.97 -2.83 -10.70
CA TRP A 30 -3.62 -4.03 -10.19
C TRP A 30 -3.66 -4.02 -8.66
N VAL A 31 -4.44 -4.94 -8.08
CA VAL A 31 -4.51 -5.14 -6.63
C VAL A 31 -3.56 -6.25 -6.23
N GLU A 32 -2.75 -6.02 -5.19
CA GLU A 32 -1.78 -6.98 -4.67
C GLU A 32 -1.75 -6.95 -3.14
N THR A 33 -1.29 -8.03 -2.52
CA THR A 33 -1.12 -8.08 -1.06
C THR A 33 0.22 -7.47 -0.67
N HIS A 34 0.23 -6.59 0.34
CA HIS A 34 1.43 -5.98 0.88
C HIS A 34 2.21 -6.96 1.74
N PHE A 35 3.39 -7.34 1.29
CA PHE A 35 4.38 -8.07 2.09
C PHE A 35 5.75 -7.49 1.82
N VAL A 36 6.38 -6.92 2.85
CA VAL A 36 7.67 -6.25 2.71
C VAL A 36 8.70 -6.85 3.65
N GLU A 37 9.79 -7.36 3.08
CA GLU A 37 10.93 -7.88 3.84
C GLU A 37 12.20 -7.07 3.60
N GLU A 38 13.08 -7.02 4.61
CA GLU A 38 14.40 -6.42 4.47
C GLU A 38 15.37 -7.43 3.83
N CYS A 39 15.90 -7.09 2.65
CA CYS A 39 16.92 -7.91 2.00
C CYS A 39 18.31 -7.48 2.47
N HIS A 40 18.95 -8.33 3.27
CA HIS A 40 20.28 -8.07 3.82
C HIS A 40 21.39 -8.03 2.76
N ILE A 41 21.21 -8.70 1.63
CA ILE A 41 22.20 -8.73 0.54
C ILE A 41 22.20 -7.39 -0.21
N ASN A 42 21.01 -6.85 -0.48
CA ASN A 42 20.83 -5.65 -1.27
C ASN A 42 20.67 -4.38 -0.41
N ASN A 43 20.64 -4.54 0.92
CA ASN A 43 20.42 -3.49 1.92
C ASN A 43 19.21 -2.60 1.57
N CYS A 44 18.13 -3.24 1.12
CA CYS A 44 16.91 -2.57 0.71
C CYS A 44 15.67 -3.39 1.09
N LYS A 45 14.52 -2.71 1.18
CA LYS A 45 13.24 -3.37 1.36
C LYS A 45 12.76 -3.94 0.03
N MET A 46 12.34 -5.20 0.06
CA MET A 46 11.81 -5.95 -1.07
C MET A 46 10.32 -6.20 -0.85
N TRP A 47 9.56 -6.06 -1.93
CA TRP A 47 8.18 -6.50 -2.03
C TRP A 47 8.12 -7.98 -2.41
N LEU A 48 7.36 -8.74 -1.63
CA LEU A 48 7.05 -10.13 -1.90
C LEU A 48 5.62 -10.24 -2.40
N SER A 49 5.45 -10.95 -3.52
CA SER A 49 4.12 -11.24 -4.04
C SER A 49 3.54 -12.46 -3.32
N ALA A 50 2.22 -12.49 -3.17
CA ALA A 50 1.51 -13.71 -2.83
C ALA A 50 1.56 -14.75 -3.96
N ASN A 51 1.89 -14.32 -5.19
CA ASN A 51 2.11 -15.24 -6.31
C ASN A 51 3.51 -15.87 -6.20
N PRO A 52 3.64 -17.20 -6.03
CA PRO A 52 4.94 -17.85 -5.87
C PRO A 52 5.81 -17.82 -7.14
N GLU A 53 5.22 -17.55 -8.30
CA GLU A 53 5.95 -17.41 -9.56
C GLU A 53 6.52 -15.99 -9.78
N ALA A 54 6.14 -15.03 -8.94
CA ALA A 54 6.63 -13.66 -9.06
C ALA A 54 7.93 -13.46 -8.28
N ASP A 55 8.96 -12.97 -8.97
CA ASP A 55 10.21 -12.60 -8.33
C ASP A 55 10.02 -11.46 -7.30
N PRO A 56 10.79 -11.48 -6.19
CA PRO A 56 10.90 -10.34 -5.27
C PRO A 56 11.33 -9.08 -6.02
N ARG A 57 10.71 -7.94 -5.72
CA ARG A 57 11.01 -6.66 -6.39
C ARG A 57 11.42 -5.59 -5.37
N PRO A 58 12.29 -4.64 -5.71
CA PRO A 58 12.56 -3.50 -4.84
C PRO A 58 11.26 -2.76 -4.47
N LEU A 59 11.13 -2.36 -3.21
CA LEU A 59 9.92 -1.66 -2.73
C LEU A 59 9.63 -0.38 -3.52
N ASN A 60 10.64 0.29 -4.05
CA ASN A 60 10.48 1.52 -4.83
C ASN A 60 10.07 1.27 -6.30
N THR A 61 9.89 0.02 -6.73
CA THR A 61 9.44 -0.32 -8.09
C THR A 61 7.99 0.12 -8.35
N PHE A 62 7.17 0.24 -7.29
CA PHE A 62 5.75 0.54 -7.43
C PHE A 62 5.36 1.89 -6.83
N THR A 63 4.36 2.52 -7.44
CA THR A 63 3.59 3.59 -6.77
C THR A 63 2.41 2.94 -6.05
N HIS A 64 2.30 3.18 -4.76
CA HIS A 64 1.36 2.51 -3.87
C HIS A 64 0.22 3.45 -3.46
N TRP A 65 -1.00 2.95 -3.50
CA TRP A 65 -2.19 3.63 -3.00
C TRP A 65 -2.94 2.73 -2.02
N GLN A 66 -3.31 3.29 -0.87
CA GLN A 66 -4.23 2.65 0.08
C GLN A 66 -5.60 3.35 -0.03
N PRO A 67 -6.71 2.63 0.16
CA PRO A 67 -8.01 3.26 0.26
C PRO A 67 -8.01 4.24 1.44
N LEU A 68 -8.72 5.37 1.30
CA LEU A 68 -8.87 6.33 2.38
C LEU A 68 -9.46 5.59 3.60
N PRO A 69 -8.87 5.70 4.80
CA PRO A 69 -9.55 5.22 6.00
C PRO A 69 -10.89 5.95 6.14
N GLU A 70 -11.89 5.29 6.75
CA GLU A 70 -13.15 5.96 7.05
C GLU A 70 -12.88 7.23 7.88
N PRO A 71 -13.59 8.34 7.59
CA PRO A 71 -13.46 9.53 8.40
C PRO A 71 -13.78 9.19 9.86
N PRO A 72 -13.01 9.73 10.82
CA PRO A 72 -13.28 9.49 12.24
C PRO A 72 -14.74 9.87 12.54
N GLN A 73 -15.50 8.92 13.08
CA GLN A 73 -16.86 9.16 13.54
C GLN A 73 -16.79 10.10 14.74
N GLU A 74 -17.58 11.18 14.76
CA GLU A 74 -17.73 12.01 15.96
C GLU A 74 -18.16 11.09 17.12
N SER A 75 -17.27 10.94 18.11
CA SER A 75 -17.63 10.27 19.35
C SER A 75 -18.61 11.21 20.06
N ASN A 76 -19.87 10.82 20.19
CA ASN A 76 -20.91 11.58 20.89
C ASN A 76 -20.65 11.76 22.42
N ASP A 77 -19.40 11.63 22.87
CA ASP A 77 -19.00 11.75 24.27
C ASP A 77 -18.83 13.21 24.75
N ASP A 78 -18.91 14.21 23.85
CA ASP A 78 -18.92 15.65 24.21
C ASP A 78 -20.35 16.20 24.43
N LYS A 79 -21.23 15.36 24.99
CA LYS A 79 -22.51 15.80 25.55
C LYS A 79 -22.76 15.08 26.88
N SER A 80 -22.05 15.48 27.93
CA SER A 80 -22.51 15.34 29.33
C SER A 80 -21.97 16.47 30.19
#